data_AF-M2Z2U9-F1
#
_entry.id   AF-M2Z2U9-F1
#
_cell.length_a   1.000
_cell.length_b   1.000
_cell.length_c   1.000
_cell.angle_alpha   90.00
_cell.angle_beta   90.00
_cell.angle_gamma   90.00
#
_symmetry.space_group_name_H-M   'P 1'
#
loop_
_entity.id
_entity.type
_entity.pdbx_description
1 polymer ?
#
loop_
_entity_poly.entity_id
_entity_poly.type
_entity_poly.pdbx_seq_one_letter_code
_entity_poly.pdbx_strand_id
1 'polypeptide(L)' 'MTVYERVEAMLTKAFGVEPKAVSREATFDEMDLDSLAQVEFSEVLSERFGFELDAEKFITLENLGELIDLIEARVASV' A
#
# COMPACT_ATOMS: atom_id res chain seq x y z
N MET A 1 -1.10 -13.69 -8.79
CA MET A 1 -0.69 -12.43 -8.16
C MET A 1 -1.94 -11.70 -7.72
N THR A 2 -2.22 -11.76 -6.44
CA THR A 2 -3.26 -10.97 -5.75
C THR A 2 -2.79 -9.51 -5.61
N VAL A 3 -3.69 -8.62 -5.16
CA VAL A 3 -3.32 -7.25 -4.81
C VAL A 3 -2.28 -7.28 -3.68
N TYR A 4 -2.49 -8.09 -2.65
CA TYR A 4 -1.53 -8.27 -1.55
C TYR A 4 -0.13 -8.60 -2.05
N GLU A 5 0.04 -9.61 -2.92
CA GLU A 5 1.35 -10.00 -3.44
C GLU A 5 2.03 -8.87 -4.25
N ARG A 6 1.25 -8.04 -4.96
CA ARG A 6 1.79 -6.88 -5.68
C ARG A 6 2.26 -5.79 -4.72
N VAL A 7 1.45 -5.48 -3.72
CA VAL A 7 1.71 -4.46 -2.70
C VAL A 7 2.92 -4.86 -1.86
N GLU A 8 2.99 -6.11 -1.38
CA GLU A 8 4.15 -6.68 -0.68
C GLU A 8 5.43 -6.58 -1.54
N ALA A 9 5.36 -6.96 -2.82
CA ALA A 9 6.51 -6.85 -3.71
C ALA A 9 6.98 -5.40 -3.90
N MET A 10 6.08 -4.42 -3.86
CA MET A 10 6.43 -3.00 -3.95
C MET A 10 7.06 -2.52 -2.65
N LEU A 11 6.48 -2.85 -1.49
CA LEU A 11 7.04 -2.50 -0.18
C LEU A 11 8.45 -3.07 0.02
N THR A 12 8.64 -4.34 -0.32
CA THR A 12 9.93 -5.01 -0.15
C THR A 12 11.00 -4.56 -1.15
N LYS A 13 10.61 -4.25 -2.41
CA LYS A 13 11.58 -3.89 -3.47
C LYS A 13 11.82 -2.39 -3.64
N ALA A 14 10.79 -1.57 -3.49
CA ALA A 14 10.88 -0.12 -3.69
C ALA A 14 11.20 0.60 -2.38
N PHE A 15 10.57 0.17 -1.27
CA PHE A 15 10.71 0.83 0.03
C PHE A 15 11.66 0.10 0.99
N GLY A 16 12.09 -1.11 0.65
CA GLY A 16 13.03 -1.88 1.46
C GLY A 16 12.43 -2.45 2.76
N VAL A 17 11.10 -2.52 2.84
CA VAL A 17 10.39 -3.08 4.01
C VAL A 17 10.75 -4.56 4.16
N GLU A 18 11.00 -5.00 5.39
CA GLU A 18 11.28 -6.41 5.64
C GLU A 18 10.03 -7.27 5.34
N PRO A 19 10.14 -8.37 4.57
CA PRO A 19 8.98 -9.21 4.24
C PRO A 19 8.23 -9.74 5.46
N LYS A 20 8.94 -9.97 6.57
CA LYS A 20 8.37 -10.43 7.84
C LYS A 20 7.50 -9.37 8.55
N ALA A 21 7.70 -8.09 8.22
CA ALA A 21 6.93 -6.96 8.77
C ALA A 21 5.68 -6.67 7.92
N VAL A 22 5.62 -7.16 6.68
CA VAL A 22 4.48 -6.98 5.79
C VAL A 22 3.35 -7.93 6.22
N SER A 23 2.34 -7.40 6.90
CA SER A 23 1.13 -8.17 7.23
C SER A 23 -0.10 -7.28 7.10
N ARG A 24 -1.28 -7.89 6.92
CA ARG A 24 -2.54 -7.12 6.82
C ARG A 24 -2.86 -6.34 8.10
N GLU A 25 -2.34 -6.78 9.24
CA GLU A 25 -2.56 -6.13 10.53
C GLU A 25 -1.46 -5.10 10.84
N ALA A 26 -0.36 -5.08 10.08
CA ALA A 26 0.74 -4.16 10.31
C ALA A 26 0.35 -2.73 9.95
N THR A 27 0.66 -1.82 10.84
CA THR A 27 0.57 -0.37 10.61
C THR A 27 1.72 0.10 9.70
N PHE A 28 1.54 1.27 9.07
CA PHE A 28 2.59 1.84 8.23
C PHE A 28 3.85 2.21 9.02
N ASP A 29 3.69 2.65 10.27
CA ASP A 29 4.80 2.95 11.18
C ASP A 29 5.62 1.69 11.52
N GLU A 30 4.96 0.55 11.78
CA GLU A 30 5.63 -0.75 12.00
C GLU A 30 6.38 -1.27 10.77
N MET A 31 6.03 -0.80 9.58
CA MET A 31 6.71 -1.12 8.33
C MET A 31 7.81 -0.12 7.97
N ASP A 32 8.19 0.77 8.89
CA ASP A 32 9.14 1.87 8.66
C ASP A 32 8.71 2.80 7.50
N LEU A 33 7.41 2.96 7.27
CA LEU A 33 6.86 3.89 6.27
C LEU A 33 6.44 5.19 6.94
N ASP A 34 7.34 6.17 6.86
CA ASP A 34 7.05 7.54 7.29
C ASP A 34 6.00 8.23 6.39
N SER A 35 5.54 9.42 6.78
CA SER A 35 4.50 10.15 6.06
C SER A 35 4.89 10.53 4.62
N LEU A 36 6.18 10.69 4.32
CA LEU A 36 6.66 10.96 2.96
C LEU A 36 6.64 9.67 2.12
N ALA A 37 7.13 8.57 2.67
CA ALA A 37 7.11 7.25 2.06
C ALA A 37 5.68 6.79 1.76
N GLN A 38 4.71 7.09 2.64
CA GLN A 38 3.29 6.81 2.40
C GLN A 38 2.74 7.58 1.19
N VAL A 39 3.09 8.86 1.04
CA VAL A 39 2.72 9.67 -0.13
C VAL A 39 3.33 9.08 -1.40
N GLU A 40 4.65 8.85 -1.42
CA GLU A 40 5.33 8.24 -2.56
C GLU A 40 4.75 6.87 -2.91
N PHE A 41 4.41 6.06 -1.90
CA PHE A 41 3.81 4.75 -2.12
C PHE A 41 2.44 4.84 -2.75
N SER A 42 1.61 5.81 -2.33
CA SER A 42 0.30 6.06 -2.94
C SER A 42 0.40 6.45 -4.42
N GLU A 43 1.43 7.23 -4.80
CA GLU A 43 1.70 7.60 -6.19
C GLU A 43 2.12 6.38 -7.01
N VAL A 44 3.09 5.59 -6.50
CA VAL A 44 3.57 4.37 -7.17
C VAL A 44 2.44 3.36 -7.35
N LEU A 45 1.58 3.18 -6.34
CA LEU A 45 0.40 2.33 -6.44
C LEU A 45 -0.56 2.85 -7.52
N SER A 46 -0.80 4.16 -7.56
CA SER A 46 -1.69 4.77 -8.54
C SER A 46 -1.21 4.52 -9.97
N GLU A 47 0.09 4.75 -10.22
CA GLU A 47 0.72 4.46 -11.51
C GLU A 47 0.65 2.96 -11.86
N ARG A 48 0.89 2.08 -10.87
CA ARG A 48 0.98 0.64 -11.10
C ARG A 48 -0.35 -0.02 -11.36
N PHE A 49 -1.41 0.44 -10.70
CA PHE A 49 -2.76 -0.08 -10.84
C PHE A 49 -3.60 0.71 -11.86
N GLY A 50 -3.13 1.87 -12.32
CA GLY A 50 -3.79 2.66 -13.35
C GLY A 50 -5.02 3.42 -12.87
N PHE A 51 -5.08 3.75 -11.58
CA PHE A 51 -6.15 4.57 -11.00
C PHE A 51 -5.56 5.51 -9.95
N GLU A 52 -6.17 6.68 -9.75
CA GLU A 52 -5.74 7.62 -8.71
C GLU A 52 -6.15 7.11 -7.31
N LEU A 53 -5.15 6.90 -6.45
CA LEU A 53 -5.33 6.80 -5.01
C LEU A 53 -5.23 8.18 -4.40
N ASP A 54 -6.24 8.53 -3.61
CA ASP A 54 -6.25 9.76 -2.84
C ASP A 54 -5.25 9.63 -1.68
N ALA A 55 -4.16 10.39 -1.74
CA ALA A 55 -3.13 10.40 -0.71
C ALA A 55 -3.69 10.83 0.66
N GLU A 56 -4.69 11.72 0.72
CA GLU A 56 -5.34 12.09 1.98
C GLU A 56 -6.05 10.88 2.60
N LYS A 57 -6.72 10.07 1.77
CA LYS A 57 -7.30 8.80 2.24
C LYS A 57 -6.22 7.82 2.65
N PHE A 58 -5.12 7.74 1.91
CA PHE A 58 -4.01 6.84 2.22
C PHE A 58 -3.48 7.08 3.65
N ILE A 59 -3.25 8.35 4.01
CA ILE A 59 -2.71 8.73 5.33
C ILE A 59 -3.72 8.47 6.46
N THR A 60 -5.01 8.35 6.14
CA THR A 60 -6.06 7.99 7.13
C THR A 60 -6.18 6.50 7.40
N LEU A 61 -5.52 5.65 6.61
CA LEU A 61 -5.55 4.20 6.80
C LEU A 61 -4.73 3.81 8.03
N GLU A 62 -5.26 2.90 8.84
CA GLU A 62 -4.60 2.43 10.06
C GLU A 62 -3.56 1.36 9.75
N ASN A 63 -3.85 0.48 8.80
CA ASN A 63 -3.01 -0.70 8.49
C ASN A 63 -3.00 -1.04 6.99
N LEU A 64 -2.09 -1.95 6.64
CA LEU A 64 -1.92 -2.44 5.28
C LEU A 64 -3.16 -3.17 4.74
N GLY A 65 -3.93 -3.84 5.60
CA GLY A 65 -5.15 -4.54 5.23
C GLY A 65 -6.19 -3.61 4.63
N GLU A 66 -6.43 -2.46 5.26
CA GLU A 66 -7.38 -1.46 4.76
C GLU A 66 -6.96 -0.91 3.38
N LEU A 67 -5.66 -0.69 3.17
CA LEU A 67 -5.13 -0.28 1.87
C LEU A 67 -5.42 -1.33 0.80
N ILE A 68 -5.16 -2.58 1.10
CA ILE A 68 -5.37 -3.69 0.17
C ILE A 68 -6.84 -3.82 -0.18
N ASP A 69 -7.72 -3.73 0.81
CA ASP A 69 -9.17 -3.80 0.59
C ASP A 69 -9.66 -2.63 -0.28
N LEU A 70 -9.12 -1.43 -0.07
CA LEU A 70 -9.42 -0.25 -0.89
C LEU A 70 -9.00 -0.46 -2.35
N ILE A 71 -7.80 -0.99 -2.58
CA ILE A 71 -7.29 -1.29 -3.92
C ILE A 71 -8.11 -2.41 -4.56
N GLU A 72 -8.38 -3.50 -3.84
CA GLU A 72 -9.18 -4.63 -4.34
C GLU A 72 -10.59 -4.19 -4.73
N ALA A 73 -11.26 -3.38 -3.90
CA ALA A 73 -12.57 -2.82 -4.23
C ALA A 73 -12.52 -1.96 -5.50
N ARG A 74 -11.44 -1.20 -5.70
CA ARG A 74 -11.27 -0.35 -6.88
C ARG A 74 -10.99 -1.16 -8.14
N VAL A 75 -10.11 -2.16 -8.08
CA VAL A 75 -9.76 -3.05 -9.19
C VAL A 75 -10.95 -3.93 -9.57
N ALA A 76 -11.74 -4.42 -8.62
CA ALA A 76 -12.92 -5.24 -8.90
C ALA A 76 -14.06 -4.46 -9.56
N SER A 77 -14.05 -3.13 -9.45
CA SER A 77 -15.05 -2.23 -10.05
C SER A 77 -14.66 -1.76 -11.47
N VAL A 78 -13.54 -2.24 -12.04
CA VAL A 78 -13.02 -1.91 -13.37
C VAL A 78 -13.08 -3.14 -14.27
#